data_AF-A0AAN5CU88-F1
#
_entry.id   AF-A0AAN5CU88-F1
#
_cell.length_a   1.000
_cell.length_b   1.000
_cell.length_c   1.000
_cell.angle_alpha   90.00
_cell.angle_beta   90.00
_cell.angle_gamma   90.00
#
_symmetry.space_group_name_H-M   'P 1'
#
loop_
_entity.id
_entity.type
_entity.pdbx_description
1 polymer ?
#
loop_
_entity_poly.entity_id
_entity_poly.type
_entity_poly.pdbx_seq_one_letter_code
_entity_poly.pdbx_strand_id
1 'polypeptide(L)' 'IRKIWPKQCFKCTLCGDNSFPNTVSPEDPIEARQFFDNLVTLTEKDRDRIDFVINNKIRADVCQKHF' A
#
# COMPACT_ATOMS: atom_id res chain seq x y z
N ILE A 1 -4.51 -21.16 -26.53
CA ILE A 1 -3.81 -21.32 -25.23
C ILE A 1 -3.92 -20.00 -24.48
N ARG A 2 -4.75 -19.90 -23.43
CA ARG A 2 -4.87 -18.68 -22.63
C ARG A 2 -3.58 -18.51 -21.84
N LYS A 3 -2.81 -17.45 -22.11
CA LYS A 3 -1.60 -17.10 -21.35
C LYS A 3 -2.03 -16.71 -19.94
N ILE A 4 -1.89 -17.63 -18.99
CA ILE A 4 -2.04 -17.34 -17.57
C ILE A 4 -0.75 -16.62 -17.16
N TRP A 5 -0.80 -15.29 -17.10
CA TRP A 5 0.30 -14.50 -16.55
C TRP A 5 0.49 -14.91 -15.09
N PRO A 6 1.73 -15.18 -14.62
CA PRO A 6 1.95 -15.44 -13.20
C PRO A 6 1.44 -14.22 -12.44
N LYS A 7 0.48 -14.43 -11.53
CA LYS A 7 0.02 -13.40 -10.59
C LYS A 7 1.25 -12.89 -9.86
N GLN A 8 1.74 -11.71 -10.24
CA GLN A 8 2.82 -11.05 -9.54
C GLN A 8 2.27 -10.68 -8.16
N CYS A 9 2.65 -11.45 -7.14
CA CYS A 9 2.29 -11.16 -5.76
C CYS A 9 3.08 -9.91 -5.34
N PHE A 10 2.41 -8.78 -5.24
CA PHE A 10 3.01 -7.55 -4.72
C PHE A 10 3.04 -7.65 -3.19
N LYS A 11 4.17 -7.29 -2.60
CA LYS A 11 4.35 -7.29 -1.15
C LYS A 11 3.74 -6.00 -0.60
N CYS A 12 2.81 -6.12 0.35
CA CYS A 12 2.23 -4.94 1.00
C CYS A 12 3.32 -4.18 1.76
N THR A 13 3.42 -2.87 1.56
CA THR A 13 4.38 -1.99 2.24
C THR A 13 4.09 -1.90 3.75
N LEU A 14 2.82 -2.02 4.14
CA LEU A 14 2.41 -1.94 5.55
C LEU A 14 2.63 -3.27 6.26
N CYS A 15 1.87 -4.32 5.94
CA CYS A 15 1.98 -5.59 6.68
C CYS A 15 3.15 -6.49 6.22
N GLY A 16 3.74 -6.25 5.05
CA GLY A 16 4.81 -7.10 4.50
C GLY A 16 4.32 -8.43 3.91
N ASP A 17 3.01 -8.69 3.89
CA ASP A 17 2.45 -9.91 3.31
C ASP A 17 2.43 -9.84 1.77
N ASN A 18 2.72 -10.97 1.14
CA ASN A 18 2.43 -11.18 -0.27
C ASN A 18 0.92 -11.35 -0.44
N SER A 19 0.26 -10.32 -0.97
CA SER A 19 -1.20 -10.27 -1.04
C SER A 19 -1.68 -9.73 -2.38
N PHE A 20 -2.90 -10.11 -2.73
CA PHE A 20 -3.56 -9.66 -3.95
C PHE A 20 -5.08 -9.55 -3.70
N PRO A 21 -5.75 -8.49 -4.17
CA PRO A 21 -5.20 -7.34 -4.89
C PRO A 21 -4.50 -6.33 -3.96
N ASN A 22 -3.56 -5.56 -4.53
CA ASN A 22 -2.98 -4.39 -3.87
C ASN A 22 -3.37 -3.13 -4.64
N THR A 23 -3.55 -2.04 -3.91
CA THR A 23 -3.75 -0.70 -4.44
C THR A 23 -2.49 0.11 -4.23
N VAL A 24 -2.04 0.83 -5.25
CA VAL A 24 -0.85 1.67 -5.17
C VAL A 24 -1.25 3.05 -4.67
N SER A 25 -0.55 3.56 -3.64
CA SER A 25 -0.78 4.91 -3.15
C SER A 25 -0.34 5.97 -4.19
N PRO A 26 -0.95 7.16 -4.16
CA PRO A 26 -0.42 8.32 -4.89
C PRO A 26 0.99 8.70 -4.42
N GLU A 27 1.70 9.43 -5.27
CA GLU A 27 3.03 9.98 -4.99
C GLU A 27 2.96 11.40 -4.40
N ASP A 28 1.91 12.15 -4.77
CA ASP A 28 1.67 13.47 -4.22
C ASP A 28 1.35 13.38 -2.71
N PRO A 29 2.02 14.13 -1.83
CA PRO A 29 1.82 14.02 -0.38
C PRO A 29 0.38 14.28 0.10
N ILE A 30 -0.35 15.16 -0.57
CA ILE A 30 -1.73 15.51 -0.18
C ILE A 30 -2.65 14.34 -0.55
N GLU A 31 -2.56 13.86 -1.79
CA GLU A 31 -3.33 12.71 -2.25
C GLU A 31 -2.95 11.43 -1.48
N ALA A 32 -1.66 11.23 -1.18
CA ALA A 32 -1.17 10.11 -0.38
C ALA A 32 -1.76 10.13 1.02
N ARG A 33 -1.78 11.29 1.69
CA ARG A 33 -2.41 11.42 3.01
C ARG A 33 -3.89 11.06 2.96
N GLN A 34 -4.63 11.58 1.99
CA GLN A 34 -6.05 11.22 1.79
C GLN A 34 -6.24 9.73 1.52
N PHE A 35 -5.34 9.12 0.75
CA PHE A 35 -5.35 7.68 0.50
C PHE A 35 -5.17 6.89 1.80
N PHE A 36 -4.17 7.23 2.62
CA PHE A 36 -3.87 6.53 3.86
C PHE A 36 -4.88 6.80 4.99
N ASP A 37 -5.56 7.95 4.97
CA ASP A 37 -6.65 8.27 5.92
C ASP A 37 -7.87 7.33 5.76
N ASN A 38 -8.02 6.70 4.60
CA ASN A 38 -9.09 5.72 4.35
C ASN A 38 -8.76 4.31 4.83
N LEU A 39 -7.55 4.07 5.38
CA LEU A 39 -7.16 2.73 5.80
C LEU A 39 -7.65 2.37 7.19
N VAL A 40 -8.15 1.14 7.35
CA VAL A 40 -8.54 0.55 8.62
C VAL A 40 -7.39 -0.23 9.25
N THR A 41 -7.49 -0.46 10.57
CA THR A 41 -6.59 -1.35 11.33
C THR A 41 -5.09 -0.97 11.28
N LEU A 42 -4.78 0.33 11.30
CA LEU A 42 -3.40 0.81 11.33
C LEU A 42 -2.79 0.73 12.74
N THR A 43 -1.66 0.02 12.85
CA THR A 43 -0.82 0.06 14.05
C THR A 43 0.07 1.30 14.07
N GLU A 44 0.68 1.63 15.22
CA GLU A 44 1.66 2.72 15.32
C GLU A 44 2.82 2.54 14.32
N LYS A 45 3.32 1.31 14.16
CA LYS A 45 4.36 0.99 13.17
C LYS A 45 3.92 1.20 11.73
N ASP A 46 2.63 1.03 11.43
CA ASP A 46 2.11 1.30 10.10
C ASP A 46 2.03 2.80 9.84
N ARG A 47 1.73 3.60 10.86
CA ARG A 47 1.76 5.07 10.77
C ARG A 47 3.17 5.59 10.50
N ASP A 48 4.19 5.04 11.17
CA ASP A 48 5.59 5.39 10.89
C ASP A 48 5.98 5.10 9.44
N ARG A 49 5.52 3.96 8.89
CA ARG A 49 5.74 3.61 7.48
C ARG A 49 5.00 4.56 6.54
N ILE A 50 3.77 4.92 6.86
CA ILE A 50 2.98 5.89 6.09
C ILE A 50 3.67 7.25 6.08
N ASP A 51 4.11 7.75 7.23
CA ASP A 51 4.83 9.01 7.33
C ASP A 51 6.14 8.96 6.55
N PHE A 52 6.87 7.83 6.60
CA PHE A 52 8.03 7.63 5.73
C PHE A 52 7.67 7.70 4.25
N VAL A 53 6.59 7.05 3.83
CA VAL A 53 6.13 7.03 2.43
C VAL A 53 5.78 8.45 1.94
N ILE A 54 5.00 9.19 2.74
CA ILE A 54 4.57 10.55 2.43
C ILE A 54 5.77 11.51 2.39
N ASN A 55 6.64 11.48 3.41
CA ASN A 55 7.78 12.40 3.51
C ASN A 55 8.82 12.19 2.40
N ASN A 56 8.95 10.95 1.91
CA ASN A 56 9.89 10.62 0.83
C ASN A 56 9.24 10.65 -0.57
N LYS A 57 7.94 10.96 -0.67
CA LYS A 57 7.20 10.98 -1.95
C LYS A 57 7.38 9.68 -2.74
N ILE A 58 7.29 8.55 -2.04
CA ILE A 58 7.34 7.23 -2.65
C ILE A 58 5.93 6.64 -2.72
N ARG A 59 5.74 5.66 -3.60
CA ARG A 59 4.48 4.91 -3.67
C ARG A 59 4.55 3.68 -2.79
N ALA A 60 3.44 3.35 -2.16
CA ALA A 60 3.27 2.14 -1.37
C ALA A 60 2.25 1.20 -2.02
N ASP A 61 2.55 -0.08 -2.04
CA ASP A 61 1.58 -1.13 -2.36
C ASP A 61 0.81 -1.48 -1.09
N VAL A 62 -0.51 -1.26 -1.07
CA VAL A 62 -1.35 -1.54 0.10
C VAL A 62 -2.37 -2.62 -0.23
N CYS A 63 -2.37 -3.69 0.54
CA CYS A 63 -3.31 -4.78 0.33
C CYS A 63 -4.71 -4.49 0.87
N GLN A 64 -5.71 -5.23 0.37
CA GLN A 64 -7.12 -5.06 0.76
C GLN A 64 -7.40 -5.26 2.26
N LYS A 65 -6.49 -5.85 3.04
CA LYS A 65 -6.68 -6.02 4.49
C LYS A 65 -6.72 -4.70 5.24
N HIS A 66 -6.19 -3.63 4.64
CA HIS A 66 -6.13 -2.31 5.22
C HIS A 66 -7.26 -1.40 4.75
N PHE A 67 -8.21 -1.87 3.93
CA PHE A 67 -9.40 -1.13 3.54
C PHE A 67 -10.65 -1.66 4.26
#